data_AF-A0A8J7NAB6-F1
#
_entry.id   AF-A0A8J7NAB6-F1
#
_cell.length_a   1.000
_cell.length_b   1.000
_cell.length_c   1.000
_cell.angle_alpha   90.00
_cell.angle_beta   90.00
_cell.angle_gamma   90.00
#
_symmetry.space_group_name_H-M   'P 1'
#
loop_
_entity.id
_entity.type
_entity.pdbx_description
1 polymer ?
#
loop_
_entity_poly.entity_id
_entity_poly.type
_entity_poly.pdbx_seq_one_letter_code
_entity_poly.pdbx_strand_id
1 'polypeptide(L)'
;DPQKAVKEILKNKAKLIELANSQDSMLIKFGGGARDVQVKVLDTIEGKMLDVHLLVDVRDAMGANAVNTMAEAVSPVIEKITGGTTILKIISNLAVHRLARAKAVFPKEAIGGGGVVDAIVKAYAFADASIYRAATHNKGIMNGIIAVALATGNDHRAIEAGAHAYAALDGRYKPLTKYSKNKEGDLVGELELPMAVGTIGGATRVHPIFKIGLKIIGVKTSKELGEVMAAVGLAQNFAALRALATEGIQRGHMSLHARNIAVIAGAKGEQVDIVAKKMAEEKNVRMERAKEILAGL
;
A
#
# COMPACT_ATOMS: atom_id res chain seq x y z
N ASP A 1 -8.18 -37.84 -8.26
CA ASP A 1 -9.24 -37.46 -7.29
C ASP A 1 -8.72 -36.33 -6.40
N PRO A 2 -9.16 -35.08 -6.64
CA PRO A 2 -8.72 -33.91 -5.88
C PRO A 2 -9.06 -33.96 -4.38
N GLN A 3 -10.18 -34.56 -3.99
CA GLN A 3 -10.59 -34.61 -2.59
C GLN A 3 -9.72 -35.58 -1.79
N LYS A 4 -9.37 -36.72 -2.40
CA LYS A 4 -8.37 -37.63 -1.84
C LYS A 4 -7.00 -36.95 -1.71
N ALA A 5 -6.57 -36.23 -2.75
CA ALA A 5 -5.29 -35.51 -2.75
C ALA A 5 -5.21 -34.43 -1.64
N VAL A 6 -6.29 -33.67 -1.41
CA VAL A 6 -6.39 -32.72 -0.28
C VAL A 6 -6.15 -33.42 1.06
N LYS A 7 -6.82 -34.56 1.29
CA LYS A 7 -6.65 -35.33 2.54
C LYS A 7 -5.22 -35.82 2.71
N GLU A 8 -4.59 -36.31 1.65
CA GLU A 8 -3.19 -36.76 1.69
C GLU A 8 -2.21 -35.62 1.98
N ILE A 9 -2.40 -34.44 1.39
CA ILE A 9 -1.58 -33.25 1.69
C ILE A 9 -1.72 -32.87 3.16
N LEU A 10 -2.96 -32.77 3.66
CA LEU A 10 -3.22 -32.39 5.06
C LEU A 10 -2.69 -33.43 6.06
N LYS A 11 -2.76 -34.72 5.74
CA LYS A 11 -2.16 -35.80 6.54
C LYS A 11 -0.63 -35.68 6.61
N ASN A 12 0.01 -35.18 5.57
CA ASN A 12 1.46 -34.96 5.50
C ASN A 12 1.89 -33.54 5.88
N LYS A 13 0.98 -32.69 6.38
CA LYS A 13 1.23 -31.26 6.68
C LYS A 13 2.48 -31.03 7.53
N ALA A 14 2.65 -31.80 8.62
CA ALA A 14 3.81 -31.65 9.50
C ALA A 14 5.14 -31.89 8.76
N LYS A 15 5.19 -32.94 7.93
CA LYS A 15 6.36 -33.29 7.11
C LYS A 15 6.64 -32.23 6.05
N LEU A 16 5.61 -31.66 5.43
CA LEU A 16 5.76 -30.57 4.46
C LEU A 16 6.31 -29.30 5.12
N ILE A 17 5.83 -28.96 6.32
CA ILE A 17 6.35 -27.83 7.10
C ILE A 17 7.80 -28.06 7.50
N GLU A 18 8.15 -29.26 7.96
CA GLU A 18 9.52 -29.60 8.32
C GLU A 18 10.48 -29.49 7.11
N LEU A 19 10.06 -30.01 5.96
CA LEU A 19 10.84 -29.91 4.72
C LEU A 19 10.98 -28.46 4.22
N ALA A 20 9.92 -27.66 4.29
CA ALA A 20 10.00 -26.24 3.96
C ALA A 20 10.98 -25.53 4.91
N ASN A 21 10.89 -25.80 6.21
CA ASN A 21 11.74 -25.18 7.22
C ASN A 21 13.22 -25.59 7.12
N SER A 22 13.53 -26.77 6.58
CA SER A 22 14.92 -27.18 6.35
C SER A 22 15.63 -26.38 5.24
N GLN A 23 14.90 -25.61 4.43
CA GLN A 23 15.47 -24.82 3.35
C GLN A 23 16.13 -23.52 3.81
N ASP A 24 15.81 -23.02 5.00
CA ASP A 24 16.34 -21.73 5.50
C ASP A 24 16.60 -21.78 7.01
N SER A 25 17.74 -22.36 7.38
CA SER A 25 18.18 -22.45 8.78
C SER A 25 18.32 -21.09 9.47
N MET A 26 18.62 -20.03 8.71
CA MET A 26 18.73 -18.68 9.24
C MET A 26 17.36 -18.11 9.61
N LEU A 27 16.36 -18.25 8.73
CA LEU A 27 15.00 -17.83 9.03
C LEU A 27 14.46 -18.58 10.27
N ILE A 28 14.70 -19.89 10.38
CA ILE A 28 14.32 -20.68 11.56
C ILE A 28 15.05 -20.21 12.82
N LYS A 29 16.35 -19.88 12.73
CA LYS A 29 17.13 -19.34 13.84
C LYS A 29 16.57 -18.03 14.38
N PHE A 30 16.03 -17.17 13.53
CA PHE A 30 15.30 -15.95 13.94
C PHE A 30 13.82 -16.21 14.25
N GLY A 31 13.49 -17.49 14.47
CA GLY A 31 12.18 -17.96 14.85
C GLY A 31 11.15 -17.90 13.73
N GLY A 32 11.49 -17.61 12.48
CA GLY A 32 10.58 -17.59 11.32
C GLY A 32 10.24 -18.99 10.80
N GLY A 33 9.81 -19.08 9.54
CA GLY A 33 9.55 -20.34 8.83
C GLY A 33 8.07 -20.62 8.55
N ALA A 34 7.82 -21.72 7.83
CA ALA A 34 6.51 -22.26 7.57
C ALA A 34 5.77 -22.61 8.89
N ARG A 35 4.48 -22.28 8.91
CA ARG A 35 3.56 -22.42 10.05
C ARG A 35 2.38 -23.30 9.74
N ASP A 36 1.92 -23.26 8.50
CA ASP A 36 0.69 -23.93 8.09
C ASP A 36 0.77 -24.33 6.62
N VAL A 37 -0.05 -25.32 6.26
CA VAL A 37 -0.35 -25.70 4.88
C VAL A 37 -1.86 -25.71 4.72
N GLN A 38 -2.37 -24.90 3.80
CA GLN A 38 -3.78 -24.87 3.44
C GLN A 38 -3.95 -25.37 2.02
N VAL A 39 -5.08 -26.01 1.73
CA VAL A 39 -5.35 -26.57 0.41
C VAL A 39 -6.78 -26.27 0.00
N LYS A 40 -6.96 -25.79 -1.22
CA LYS A 40 -8.27 -25.61 -1.86
C LYS A 40 -8.32 -26.36 -3.17
N VAL A 41 -9.50 -26.90 -3.47
CA VAL A 41 -9.81 -27.40 -4.82
C VAL A 41 -10.40 -26.23 -5.61
N LEU A 42 -9.85 -25.97 -6.78
CA LEU A 42 -10.35 -24.97 -7.71
C LEU A 42 -11.00 -25.66 -8.90
N ASP A 43 -12.17 -25.17 -9.29
CA ASP A 43 -12.77 -25.50 -10.58
C ASP A 43 -12.30 -24.45 -11.60
N THR A 44 -11.58 -24.91 -12.62
CA THR A 44 -11.00 -24.05 -13.66
C THR A 44 -11.49 -24.47 -15.05
N ILE A 45 -11.25 -23.64 -16.05
CA ILE A 45 -11.56 -23.96 -17.45
C ILE A 45 -10.75 -25.17 -17.97
N GLU A 46 -9.59 -25.46 -17.35
CA GLU A 46 -8.72 -26.60 -17.65
C GLU A 46 -8.95 -27.76 -16.64
N GLY A 47 -10.13 -27.82 -16.03
CA GLY A 47 -10.49 -28.85 -15.05
C GLY A 47 -10.12 -28.50 -13.61
N LYS A 48 -10.15 -29.50 -12.72
CA LYS A 48 -9.91 -29.30 -11.28
C LYS A 48 -8.42 -29.11 -10.98
N MET A 49 -8.08 -28.04 -10.28
CA MET A 49 -6.73 -27.77 -9.78
C MET A 49 -6.68 -27.79 -8.25
N LEU A 50 -5.49 -27.99 -7.69
CA LEU A 50 -5.23 -27.82 -6.27
C LEU A 50 -4.40 -26.56 -6.05
N ASP A 51 -4.90 -25.71 -5.17
CA ASP A 51 -4.20 -24.52 -4.70
C ASP A 51 -3.68 -24.79 -3.29
N VAL A 52 -2.35 -24.95 -3.16
CA VAL A 52 -1.67 -25.32 -1.92
C VAL A 52 -0.90 -24.12 -1.39
N HIS A 53 -1.30 -23.60 -0.24
CA HIS A 53 -0.69 -22.42 0.38
C HIS A 53 0.21 -22.84 1.53
N LEU A 54 1.50 -22.51 1.43
CA LEU A 54 2.41 -22.50 2.58
C LEU A 54 2.29 -21.16 3.29
N LEU A 55 1.85 -21.15 4.55
CA LEU A 55 1.86 -19.93 5.36
C LEU A 55 3.21 -19.80 6.06
N VAL A 56 3.97 -18.76 5.72
CA VAL A 56 5.36 -18.60 6.17
C VAL A 56 5.53 -17.28 6.93
N ASP A 57 6.10 -17.37 8.12
CA ASP A 57 6.58 -16.23 8.90
C ASP A 57 7.98 -15.84 8.43
N VAL A 58 8.05 -14.78 7.63
CA VAL A 58 9.27 -14.30 6.96
C VAL A 58 10.03 -13.24 7.76
N ARG A 59 9.61 -12.98 9.01
CA ARG A 59 10.23 -12.01 9.92
C ARG A 59 10.40 -10.64 9.26
N ASP A 60 11.62 -10.12 9.24
CA ASP A 60 11.94 -8.77 8.77
C ASP A 60 12.17 -8.67 7.25
N ALA A 61 12.07 -9.80 6.53
CA ALA A 61 12.16 -9.81 5.08
C ALA A 61 10.78 -9.57 4.44
N MET A 62 10.80 -9.14 3.17
CA MET A 62 9.60 -9.19 2.34
C MET A 62 9.14 -10.65 2.14
N GLY A 63 10.10 -11.57 1.91
CA GLY A 63 9.88 -13.02 1.97
C GLY A 63 9.77 -13.75 0.64
N ALA A 64 9.71 -13.05 -0.51
CA ALA A 64 9.48 -13.68 -1.82
C ALA A 64 10.44 -14.85 -2.14
N ASN A 65 11.75 -14.64 -2.03
CA ASN A 65 12.72 -15.69 -2.32
C ASN A 65 12.59 -16.88 -1.35
N ALA A 66 12.45 -16.61 -0.05
CA ALA A 66 12.34 -17.65 0.97
C ALA A 66 11.13 -18.55 0.72
N VAL A 67 9.95 -17.97 0.46
CA VAL A 67 8.73 -18.77 0.24
C VAL A 67 8.74 -19.50 -1.09
N ASN A 68 9.37 -18.93 -2.13
CA ASN A 68 9.52 -19.61 -3.43
C ASN A 68 10.41 -20.85 -3.28
N THR A 69 11.56 -20.72 -2.61
CA THR A 69 12.45 -21.86 -2.33
C THR A 69 11.74 -22.92 -1.50
N MET A 70 10.96 -22.53 -0.49
CA MET A 70 10.14 -23.48 0.29
C MET A 70 9.09 -24.18 -0.57
N ALA A 71 8.41 -23.45 -1.47
CA ALA A 71 7.43 -24.02 -2.39
C ALA A 71 8.07 -25.03 -3.36
N GLU A 72 9.22 -24.68 -3.94
CA GLU A 72 10.00 -25.57 -4.80
C GLU A 72 10.43 -26.85 -4.08
N ALA A 73 10.86 -26.76 -2.83
CA ALA A 73 11.31 -27.91 -2.05
C ALA A 73 10.18 -28.88 -1.71
N VAL A 74 8.96 -28.39 -1.39
CA VAL A 74 7.83 -29.27 -1.05
C VAL A 74 7.17 -29.89 -2.27
N SER A 75 7.33 -29.30 -3.46
CA SER A 75 6.66 -29.74 -4.70
C SER A 75 6.84 -31.22 -5.03
N PRO A 76 8.06 -31.80 -5.05
CA PRO A 76 8.23 -33.22 -5.36
C PRO A 76 7.49 -34.16 -4.39
N VAL A 77 7.37 -33.76 -3.12
CA VAL A 77 6.61 -34.52 -2.13
C VAL A 77 5.11 -34.41 -2.40
N ILE A 78 4.62 -33.22 -2.74
CA ILE A 78 3.22 -33.00 -3.13
C ILE A 78 2.86 -33.83 -4.36
N GLU A 79 3.70 -33.83 -5.40
CA GLU A 79 3.49 -34.66 -6.59
C GLU A 79 3.41 -36.14 -6.24
N LYS A 80 4.34 -36.64 -5.41
CA LYS A 80 4.35 -38.04 -4.98
C LYS A 80 3.10 -38.44 -4.21
N ILE A 81 2.61 -37.62 -3.27
CA ILE A 81 1.45 -37.98 -2.43
C ILE A 81 0.12 -37.80 -3.16
N THR A 82 0.05 -36.90 -4.15
CA THR A 82 -1.17 -36.62 -4.91
C THR A 82 -1.27 -37.42 -6.21
N GLY A 83 -0.14 -37.86 -6.76
CA GLY A 83 -0.03 -38.40 -8.12
C GLY A 83 -0.23 -37.35 -9.22
N GLY A 84 -0.27 -36.05 -8.86
CA GLY A 84 -0.41 -34.94 -9.80
C GLY A 84 0.91 -34.26 -10.13
N THR A 85 0.84 -33.19 -10.91
CA THR A 85 1.99 -32.39 -11.33
C THR A 85 1.89 -30.98 -10.75
N THR A 86 2.98 -30.45 -10.20
CA THR A 86 3.05 -29.07 -9.72
C THR A 86 3.32 -28.13 -10.89
N ILE A 87 2.47 -27.10 -11.04
CA ILE A 87 2.55 -26.16 -12.16
C ILE A 87 3.35 -24.92 -11.75
N LEU A 88 2.95 -24.26 -10.67
CA LEU A 88 3.55 -23.02 -10.17
C LEU A 88 4.03 -23.17 -8.72
N LYS A 89 5.16 -22.55 -8.40
CA LYS A 89 5.84 -22.54 -7.08
C LYS A 89 6.20 -21.10 -6.73
N ILE A 90 5.19 -20.27 -6.48
CA ILE A 90 5.36 -18.83 -6.43
C ILE A 90 4.55 -18.21 -5.30
N ILE A 91 5.11 -17.16 -4.68
CA ILE A 91 4.42 -16.33 -3.70
C ILE A 91 3.13 -15.71 -4.26
N SER A 92 2.12 -15.54 -3.39
CA SER A 92 0.97 -14.67 -3.65
C SER A 92 1.24 -13.25 -3.13
N ASN A 93 1.09 -12.24 -3.99
CA ASN A 93 1.16 -10.82 -3.57
C ASN A 93 -0.10 -10.36 -2.81
N LEU A 94 -1.19 -11.13 -2.84
CA LEU A 94 -2.36 -10.90 -2.00
C LEU A 94 -2.08 -11.40 -0.56
N ALA A 95 -1.24 -10.65 0.16
CA ALA A 95 -0.71 -11.04 1.47
C ALA A 95 -1.71 -10.78 2.62
N VAL A 96 -2.87 -11.43 2.58
CA VAL A 96 -3.98 -11.26 3.56
C VAL A 96 -3.61 -11.64 5.00
N HIS A 97 -2.57 -12.45 5.20
CA HIS A 97 -2.06 -12.79 6.53
C HIS A 97 -1.05 -11.78 7.08
N ARG A 98 -0.73 -10.73 6.32
CA ARG A 98 0.27 -9.71 6.67
C ARG A 98 -0.30 -8.31 6.48
N LEU A 99 -1.26 -7.97 7.34
CA LEU A 99 -1.98 -6.70 7.30
C LEU A 99 -1.33 -5.64 8.19
N ALA A 100 -1.18 -4.43 7.66
CA ALA A 100 -0.90 -3.23 8.45
C ALA A 100 -2.18 -2.44 8.68
N ARG A 101 -2.29 -1.81 9.86
CA ARG A 101 -3.46 -1.03 10.26
C ARG A 101 -3.02 0.32 10.79
N ALA A 102 -3.77 1.37 10.44
CA ALA A 102 -3.62 2.70 11.01
C ALA A 102 -4.98 3.27 11.36
N LYS A 103 -5.04 4.04 12.45
CA LYS A 103 -6.23 4.75 12.90
C LYS A 103 -5.83 6.13 13.40
N ALA A 104 -6.60 7.14 13.03
CA ALA A 104 -6.42 8.51 13.49
C ALA A 104 -7.76 9.14 13.84
N VAL A 105 -7.76 9.96 14.89
CA VAL A 105 -8.87 10.84 15.24
C VAL A 105 -8.41 12.27 14.97
N PHE A 106 -9.16 12.99 14.16
CA PHE A 106 -8.89 14.37 13.80
C PHE A 106 -9.91 15.27 14.49
N PRO A 107 -9.49 16.06 15.50
CA PRO A 107 -10.37 17.02 16.15
C PRO A 107 -10.98 17.96 15.13
N LYS A 108 -12.31 18.11 15.14
CA LYS A 108 -13.03 18.91 14.14
C LYS A 108 -12.48 20.33 14.04
N GLU A 109 -12.13 20.94 15.18
CA GLU A 109 -11.59 22.30 15.21
C GLU A 109 -10.21 22.43 14.59
N ALA A 110 -9.41 21.35 14.59
CA ALA A 110 -8.09 21.34 13.96
C ALA A 110 -8.16 21.22 12.43
N ILE A 111 -9.29 20.78 11.87
CA ILE A 111 -9.41 20.45 10.45
C ILE A 111 -10.34 21.35 9.65
N GLY A 112 -11.01 22.30 10.31
CA GLY A 112 -11.88 23.30 9.68
C GLY A 112 -13.35 23.25 10.13
N GLY A 113 -13.65 22.53 11.22
CA GLY A 113 -14.97 22.45 11.85
C GLY A 113 -15.81 21.27 11.37
N GLY A 114 -17.00 21.12 11.97
CA GLY A 114 -17.91 20.00 11.72
C GLY A 114 -18.37 19.86 10.27
N GLY A 115 -18.48 20.97 9.52
CA GLY A 115 -18.82 20.93 8.09
C GLY A 115 -17.78 20.19 7.24
N VAL A 116 -16.50 20.30 7.60
CA VAL A 116 -15.41 19.57 6.92
C VAL A 116 -15.46 18.09 7.24
N VAL A 117 -15.75 17.74 8.49
CA VAL A 117 -15.97 16.35 8.92
C VAL A 117 -17.08 15.71 8.08
N ASP A 118 -18.23 16.39 7.97
CA ASP A 118 -19.38 15.91 7.19
C ASP A 118 -19.06 15.76 5.70
N ALA A 119 -18.33 16.71 5.14
CA ALA A 119 -17.92 16.65 3.75
C ALA A 119 -16.96 15.47 3.47
N ILE A 120 -16.01 15.20 4.37
CA ILE A 120 -15.11 14.04 4.24
C ILE A 120 -15.88 12.72 4.38
N VAL A 121 -16.81 12.60 5.32
CA VAL A 121 -17.65 11.41 5.48
C VAL A 121 -18.51 11.17 4.23
N LYS A 122 -19.09 12.23 3.64
CA LYS A 122 -19.81 12.15 2.36
C LYS A 122 -18.90 11.75 1.20
N ALA A 123 -17.68 12.29 1.13
CA ALA A 123 -16.71 11.94 0.09
C ALA A 123 -16.26 10.47 0.19
N TYR A 124 -16.10 9.95 1.41
CA TYR A 124 -15.89 8.53 1.65
C TYR A 124 -17.09 7.68 1.19
N ALA A 125 -18.32 8.06 1.55
CA ALA A 125 -19.52 7.36 1.11
C ALA A 125 -19.64 7.33 -0.43
N PHE A 126 -19.26 8.42 -1.11
CA PHE A 126 -19.18 8.44 -2.57
C PHE A 126 -18.13 7.46 -3.11
N ALA A 127 -16.96 7.38 -2.49
CA ALA A 127 -15.92 6.42 -2.86
C ALA A 127 -16.37 4.97 -2.64
N ASP A 128 -17.11 4.68 -1.57
CA ASP A 128 -17.67 3.35 -1.31
C ASP A 128 -18.75 2.96 -2.34
N ALA A 129 -19.57 3.94 -2.75
CA ALA A 129 -20.65 3.76 -3.72
C ALA A 129 -20.21 3.70 -5.20
N SER A 130 -19.03 4.20 -5.56
CA SER A 130 -18.56 4.27 -6.96
C SER A 130 -17.16 3.69 -7.13
N ILE A 131 -17.02 2.64 -7.96
CA ILE A 131 -15.72 2.03 -8.29
C ILE A 131 -14.75 3.04 -8.92
N TYR A 132 -15.25 3.96 -9.74
CA TYR A 132 -14.45 5.02 -10.35
C TYR A 132 -13.85 5.94 -9.28
N ARG A 133 -14.63 6.29 -8.26
CA ARG A 133 -14.14 7.11 -7.16
C ARG A 133 -13.24 6.31 -6.23
N ALA A 134 -13.57 5.05 -5.92
CA ALA A 134 -12.72 4.16 -5.14
C ALA A 134 -11.31 4.03 -5.75
N ALA A 135 -11.21 3.93 -7.07
CA ALA A 135 -9.93 3.87 -7.77
C ALA A 135 -9.08 5.12 -7.48
N THR A 136 -9.65 6.32 -7.65
CA THR A 136 -8.95 7.57 -7.35
C THR A 136 -8.65 7.74 -5.86
N HIS A 137 -9.56 7.28 -5.00
CA HIS A 137 -9.41 7.31 -3.55
C HIS A 137 -8.21 6.48 -3.09
N ASN A 138 -8.11 5.24 -3.57
CA ASN A 138 -7.01 4.34 -3.24
C ASN A 138 -5.70 4.81 -3.87
N LYS A 139 -5.72 5.34 -5.10
CA LYS A 139 -4.54 6.00 -5.70
C LYS A 139 -3.96 7.08 -4.78
N GLY A 140 -4.83 7.87 -4.14
CA GLY A 140 -4.42 8.89 -3.17
C GLY A 140 -3.68 8.32 -1.95
N ILE A 141 -4.10 7.16 -1.44
CA ILE A 141 -3.40 6.41 -0.38
C ILE A 141 -2.02 5.98 -0.88
N MET A 142 -1.99 5.36 -2.07
CA MET A 142 -0.78 4.77 -2.62
C MET A 142 0.29 5.82 -2.96
N ASN A 143 -0.08 7.06 -3.29
CA ASN A 143 0.88 8.16 -3.41
C ASN A 143 1.84 8.26 -2.20
N GLY A 144 1.31 8.14 -0.98
CA GLY A 144 2.11 8.23 0.24
C GLY A 144 2.90 6.94 0.49
N ILE A 145 2.23 5.80 0.38
CA ILE A 145 2.82 4.47 0.62
C ILE A 145 3.99 4.20 -0.32
N ILE A 146 3.82 4.45 -1.62
CA ILE A 146 4.86 4.24 -2.63
C ILE A 146 6.06 5.15 -2.39
N ALA A 147 5.85 6.40 -1.97
CA ALA A 147 6.95 7.31 -1.67
C ALA A 147 7.86 6.74 -0.57
N VAL A 148 7.27 6.18 0.49
CA VAL A 148 8.02 5.48 1.55
C VAL A 148 8.66 4.20 1.03
N ALA A 149 7.97 3.43 0.17
CA ALA A 149 8.51 2.21 -0.41
C ALA A 149 9.78 2.48 -1.21
N LEU A 150 9.74 3.49 -2.08
CA LEU A 150 10.87 3.91 -2.90
C LEU A 150 12.02 4.44 -2.03
N ALA A 151 11.73 5.23 -1.01
CA ALA A 151 12.74 5.77 -0.09
C ALA A 151 13.44 4.68 0.74
N THR A 152 12.78 3.54 0.96
CA THR A 152 13.28 2.43 1.78
C THR A 152 13.73 1.22 0.96
N GLY A 153 13.65 1.29 -0.37
CA GLY A 153 14.07 0.20 -1.26
C GLY A 153 13.14 -1.01 -1.29
N ASN A 154 11.87 -0.82 -0.92
CA ASN A 154 10.84 -1.86 -0.96
C ASN A 154 10.17 -1.94 -2.35
N ASP A 155 9.71 -3.13 -2.71
CA ASP A 155 9.02 -3.36 -3.97
C ASP A 155 7.61 -2.76 -3.94
N HIS A 156 7.46 -1.57 -4.53
CA HIS A 156 6.16 -0.90 -4.58
C HIS A 156 5.12 -1.65 -5.44
N ARG A 157 5.52 -2.46 -6.43
CA ARG A 157 4.58 -3.22 -7.28
C ARG A 157 3.91 -4.32 -6.49
N ALA A 158 4.66 -5.00 -5.62
CA ALA A 158 4.10 -6.02 -4.73
C ALA A 158 3.07 -5.41 -3.76
N ILE A 159 3.39 -4.24 -3.21
CA ILE A 159 2.49 -3.50 -2.30
C ILE A 159 1.22 -3.04 -3.04
N GLU A 160 1.37 -2.43 -4.22
CA GLU A 160 0.27 -2.00 -5.08
C GLU A 160 -0.66 -3.18 -5.44
N ALA A 161 -0.09 -4.29 -5.92
CA ALA A 161 -0.84 -5.47 -6.30
C ALA A 161 -1.64 -6.04 -5.11
N GLY A 162 -1.02 -6.15 -3.94
CA GLY A 162 -1.67 -6.63 -2.73
C GLY A 162 -2.78 -5.69 -2.25
N ALA A 163 -2.52 -4.38 -2.22
CA ALA A 163 -3.48 -3.36 -1.80
C ALA A 163 -4.72 -3.32 -2.71
N HIS A 164 -4.51 -3.26 -4.03
CA HIS A 164 -5.60 -3.18 -4.99
C HIS A 164 -6.39 -4.50 -5.11
N ALA A 165 -5.73 -5.66 -4.97
CA ALA A 165 -6.44 -6.95 -4.89
C ALA A 165 -7.26 -7.05 -3.60
N TYR A 166 -6.72 -6.60 -2.46
CA TYR A 166 -7.44 -6.57 -1.19
C TYR A 166 -8.68 -5.68 -1.24
N ALA A 167 -8.56 -4.53 -1.90
CA ALA A 167 -9.68 -3.62 -2.12
C ALA A 167 -10.86 -4.27 -2.87
N ALA A 168 -10.62 -5.35 -3.62
CA ALA A 168 -11.63 -6.09 -4.37
C ALA A 168 -11.91 -7.50 -3.82
N LEU A 169 -11.40 -7.84 -2.62
CA LEU A 169 -11.44 -9.20 -2.08
C LEU A 169 -12.87 -9.76 -1.98
N ASP A 170 -13.84 -8.90 -1.66
CA ASP A 170 -15.26 -9.27 -1.51
C ASP A 170 -16.05 -9.21 -2.82
N GLY A 171 -15.38 -9.20 -3.99
CA GLY A 171 -16.02 -9.18 -5.31
C GLY A 171 -16.44 -7.81 -5.82
N ARG A 172 -16.26 -6.74 -5.02
CA ARG A 172 -16.42 -5.35 -5.45
C ARG A 172 -15.22 -4.54 -4.98
N TYR A 173 -14.65 -3.76 -5.89
CA TYR A 173 -13.55 -2.85 -5.57
C TYR A 173 -14.04 -1.66 -4.71
N LYS A 174 -13.48 -1.51 -3.51
CA LYS A 174 -13.89 -0.55 -2.47
C LYS A 174 -12.72 0.33 -2.00
N PRO A 175 -13.00 1.45 -1.30
CA PRO A 175 -11.98 2.21 -0.59
C PRO A 175 -11.26 1.35 0.46
N LEU A 176 -9.94 1.46 0.55
CA LEU A 176 -9.14 0.78 1.59
C LEU A 176 -9.30 1.43 2.98
N THR A 177 -9.70 2.69 3.03
CA THR A 177 -9.97 3.40 4.28
C THR A 177 -11.44 3.38 4.65
N LYS A 178 -11.74 3.56 5.94
CA LYS A 178 -13.07 3.92 6.44
C LYS A 178 -13.01 5.28 7.12
N TYR A 179 -14.02 6.12 6.88
CA TYR A 179 -14.21 7.37 7.62
C TYR A 179 -15.57 7.39 8.31
N SER A 180 -15.57 7.87 9.55
CA SER A 180 -16.78 8.04 10.35
C SER A 180 -16.64 9.24 11.29
N LYS A 181 -17.74 9.58 11.96
CA LYS A 181 -17.78 10.61 12.99
C LYS A 181 -17.93 9.96 14.36
N ASN A 182 -17.09 10.34 15.33
CA ASN A 182 -17.24 9.86 16.71
C ASN A 182 -18.36 10.61 17.46
N LYS A 183 -18.57 10.29 18.74
CA LYS A 183 -19.59 10.94 19.60
C LYS A 183 -19.34 12.42 19.88
N GLU A 184 -18.08 12.87 19.81
CA GLU A 184 -17.66 14.26 20.05
C GLU A 184 -17.77 15.14 18.78
N GLY A 185 -18.08 14.50 17.65
CA GLY A 185 -18.18 15.14 16.34
C GLY A 185 -16.87 15.17 15.55
N ASP A 186 -15.84 14.48 16.03
CA ASP A 186 -14.53 14.41 15.39
C ASP A 186 -14.49 13.34 14.29
N LEU A 187 -13.61 13.55 13.31
CA LEU A 187 -13.42 12.62 12.21
C LEU A 187 -12.53 11.46 12.65
N VAL A 188 -12.98 10.23 12.42
CA VAL A 188 -12.20 9.01 12.63
C VAL A 188 -11.87 8.41 11.28
N GLY A 189 -10.58 8.28 10.98
CA GLY A 189 -10.05 7.61 9.79
C GLY A 189 -9.38 6.29 10.16
N GLU A 190 -9.65 5.23 9.41
CA GLU A 190 -9.04 3.91 9.57
C GLU A 190 -8.53 3.42 8.21
N LEU A 191 -7.39 2.74 8.19
CA LEU A 191 -6.83 2.08 7.00
C LEU A 191 -6.37 0.67 7.38
N GLU A 192 -6.71 -0.31 6.55
CA GLU A 192 -6.18 -1.68 6.62
C GLU A 192 -5.84 -2.16 5.21
N LEU A 193 -4.63 -2.73 5.04
CA LEU A 193 -4.20 -3.30 3.77
C LEU A 193 -3.04 -4.29 3.95
N PRO A 194 -2.82 -5.22 2.99
CA PRO A 194 -1.62 -6.04 2.93
C PRO A 194 -0.36 -5.18 2.84
N MET A 195 0.65 -5.52 3.63
CA MET A 195 1.90 -4.78 3.72
C MET A 195 3.10 -5.73 3.82
N ALA A 196 3.43 -6.37 2.70
CA ALA A 196 4.57 -7.26 2.58
C ALA A 196 5.87 -6.49 2.31
N VAL A 197 6.42 -5.85 3.35
CA VAL A 197 7.65 -5.03 3.29
C VAL A 197 8.80 -5.69 4.03
N GLY A 198 10.03 -5.23 3.80
CA GLY A 198 11.22 -5.70 4.50
C GLY A 198 12.09 -4.55 5.02
N THR A 199 12.72 -4.77 6.16
CA THR A 199 13.87 -3.98 6.64
C THR A 199 15.19 -4.72 6.37
N ILE A 200 15.11 -5.99 5.97
CA ILE A 200 16.23 -6.80 5.50
C ILE A 200 15.92 -7.45 4.14
N GLY A 201 16.98 -7.82 3.41
CA GLY A 201 16.87 -8.51 2.13
C GLY A 201 16.63 -7.59 0.92
N GLY A 202 16.93 -8.09 -0.28
CA GLY A 202 16.88 -7.30 -1.51
C GLY A 202 17.80 -6.07 -1.47
N ALA A 203 17.37 -4.98 -2.11
CA ALA A 203 18.17 -3.74 -2.18
C ALA A 203 18.25 -2.98 -0.85
N THR A 204 17.32 -3.23 0.09
CA THR A 204 17.17 -2.47 1.35
C THR A 204 18.45 -2.40 2.20
N ARG A 205 19.26 -3.48 2.23
CA ARG A 205 20.54 -3.56 2.95
C ARG A 205 21.78 -3.41 2.07
N VAL A 206 21.62 -3.26 0.76
CA VAL A 206 22.77 -3.11 -0.15
C VAL A 206 22.95 -1.64 -0.50
N HIS A 207 21.86 -0.96 -0.88
CA HIS A 207 21.93 0.41 -1.35
C HIS A 207 22.08 1.41 -0.17
N PRO A 208 23.11 2.28 -0.16
CA PRO A 208 23.36 3.20 0.95
C PRO A 208 22.17 4.13 1.28
N ILE A 209 21.48 4.65 0.26
CA ILE A 209 20.34 5.55 0.44
C ILE A 209 19.18 4.88 1.19
N PHE A 210 18.87 3.61 0.91
CA PHE A 210 17.76 2.91 1.56
C PHE A 210 18.05 2.66 3.05
N LYS A 211 19.31 2.39 3.41
CA LYS A 211 19.74 2.32 4.81
C LYS A 211 19.54 3.64 5.53
N ILE A 212 19.87 4.75 4.88
CA ILE A 212 19.66 6.09 5.42
C ILE A 212 18.16 6.34 5.61
N GLY A 213 17.32 6.00 4.62
CA GLY A 213 15.87 6.10 4.71
C GLY A 213 15.31 5.35 5.93
N LEU A 214 15.68 4.07 6.10
CA LEU A 214 15.28 3.27 7.26
C LEU A 214 15.80 3.86 8.58
N LYS A 215 17.03 4.37 8.61
CA LYS A 215 17.62 5.01 9.81
C LYS A 215 16.89 6.30 10.19
N ILE A 216 16.50 7.12 9.21
CA ILE A 216 15.72 8.36 9.44
C ILE A 216 14.35 8.03 10.00
N ILE A 217 13.67 7.02 9.44
CA ILE A 217 12.36 6.58 9.93
C ILE A 217 12.49 5.97 11.34
N GLY A 218 13.60 5.30 11.65
CA GLY A 218 13.90 4.80 12.99
C GLY A 218 13.20 3.48 13.34
N VAL A 219 12.66 2.77 12.35
CA VAL A 219 12.00 1.47 12.52
C VAL A 219 13.01 0.35 12.77
N LYS A 220 12.65 -0.58 13.64
CA LYS A 220 13.44 -1.75 14.02
C LYS A 220 12.97 -3.03 13.33
N THR A 221 11.69 -3.09 12.96
CA THR A 221 11.09 -4.29 12.36
C THR A 221 10.33 -3.97 11.07
N SER A 222 10.12 -4.98 10.22
CA SER A 222 9.28 -4.86 9.02
C SER A 222 7.82 -4.54 9.38
N LYS A 223 7.36 -4.98 10.56
CA LYS A 223 6.04 -4.67 11.09
C LYS A 223 5.89 -3.18 11.38
N GLU A 224 6.84 -2.58 12.10
CA GLU A 224 6.84 -1.15 12.39
C GLU A 224 6.91 -0.32 11.09
N LEU A 225 7.73 -0.75 10.12
CA LEU A 225 7.75 -0.11 8.80
C LEU A 225 6.37 -0.15 8.13
N GLY A 226 5.71 -1.30 8.16
CA GLY A 226 4.36 -1.45 7.59
C GLY A 226 3.32 -0.56 8.27
N GLU A 227 3.40 -0.41 9.61
CA GLU A 227 2.54 0.49 10.39
C GLU A 227 2.79 1.96 10.01
N VAL A 228 4.05 2.38 9.86
CA VAL A 228 4.41 3.72 9.37
C VAL A 228 3.85 3.96 7.98
N MET A 229 3.98 3.00 7.07
CA MET A 229 3.46 3.12 5.70
C MET A 229 1.93 3.24 5.69
N ALA A 230 1.22 2.44 6.49
CA ALA A 230 -0.22 2.57 6.65
C ALA A 230 -0.60 3.96 7.22
N ALA A 231 0.12 4.46 8.23
CA ALA A 231 -0.14 5.79 8.78
C ALA A 231 0.07 6.90 7.74
N VAL A 232 1.15 6.82 6.94
CA VAL A 232 1.40 7.75 5.84
C VAL A 232 0.31 7.67 4.77
N GLY A 233 -0.13 6.46 4.41
CA GLY A 233 -1.23 6.26 3.47
C GLY A 233 -2.55 6.89 3.95
N LEU A 234 -2.88 6.71 5.23
CA LEU A 234 -4.06 7.32 5.85
C LEU A 234 -3.95 8.85 5.89
N ALA A 235 -2.79 9.39 6.28
CA ALA A 235 -2.54 10.83 6.30
C ALA A 235 -2.65 11.46 4.90
N GLN A 236 -2.09 10.81 3.89
CA GLN A 236 -2.14 11.26 2.50
C GLN A 236 -3.58 11.27 1.97
N ASN A 237 -4.36 10.25 2.32
CA ASN A 237 -5.76 10.17 1.95
C ASN A 237 -6.61 11.23 2.66
N PHE A 238 -6.40 11.43 3.97
CA PHE A 238 -7.05 12.50 4.73
C PHE A 238 -6.76 13.87 4.10
N ALA A 239 -5.49 14.17 3.79
CA ALA A 239 -5.11 15.43 3.16
C ALA A 239 -5.81 15.63 1.81
N ALA A 240 -5.89 14.59 0.98
CA ALA A 240 -6.58 14.64 -0.30
C ALA A 240 -8.10 14.89 -0.15
N LEU A 241 -8.76 14.18 0.78
CA LEU A 241 -10.18 14.35 1.04
C LEU A 241 -10.48 15.72 1.65
N ARG A 242 -9.68 16.18 2.61
CA ARG A 242 -9.80 17.51 3.20
C ARG A 242 -9.69 18.58 2.13
N ALA A 243 -8.64 18.52 1.30
CA ALA A 243 -8.48 19.46 0.19
C ALA A 243 -9.74 19.48 -0.68
N LEU A 244 -10.18 18.32 -1.20
CA LEU A 244 -11.39 18.19 -2.03
C LEU A 244 -12.68 18.68 -1.38
N ALA A 245 -12.79 18.54 -0.06
CA ALA A 245 -13.97 18.87 0.73
C ALA A 245 -14.06 20.36 1.09
N THR A 246 -12.92 21.04 1.27
CA THR A 246 -12.86 22.45 1.72
C THR A 246 -12.61 23.42 0.58
N GLU A 247 -11.81 23.01 -0.41
CA GLU A 247 -11.46 23.83 -1.56
C GLU A 247 -11.54 22.96 -2.83
N GLY A 248 -12.20 23.41 -3.89
CA GLY A 248 -12.05 22.72 -5.17
C GLY A 248 -10.56 22.63 -5.51
N ILE A 249 -10.01 21.41 -5.69
CA ILE A 249 -8.56 21.14 -5.92
C ILE A 249 -7.94 22.16 -6.86
N GLN A 250 -8.71 22.60 -7.86
CA GLN A 250 -8.35 23.62 -8.82
C GLN A 250 -7.76 24.88 -8.17
N ARG A 251 -8.28 25.40 -7.05
CA ARG A 251 -7.71 26.62 -6.43
C ARG A 251 -6.27 26.41 -5.91
N GLY A 252 -6.03 25.33 -5.17
CA GLY A 252 -4.70 24.99 -4.64
C GLY A 252 -3.72 24.58 -5.73
N HIS A 253 -4.17 23.76 -6.71
CA HIS A 253 -3.36 23.37 -7.86
C HIS A 253 -3.02 24.56 -8.76
N MET A 254 -3.96 25.50 -8.93
CA MET A 254 -3.74 26.74 -9.68
C MET A 254 -2.77 27.67 -8.96
N SER A 255 -2.75 27.69 -7.62
CA SER A 255 -1.74 28.43 -6.86
C SER A 255 -0.33 27.87 -7.09
N LEU A 256 -0.15 26.55 -7.02
CA LEU A 256 1.14 25.92 -7.32
C LEU A 256 1.52 26.06 -8.80
N HIS A 257 0.56 25.93 -9.71
CA HIS A 257 0.76 26.13 -11.13
C HIS A 257 1.18 27.58 -11.44
N ALA A 258 0.58 28.57 -10.81
CA ALA A 258 0.96 29.96 -10.92
C ALA A 258 2.39 30.20 -10.41
N ARG A 259 2.79 29.59 -9.29
CA ARG A 259 4.20 29.65 -8.81
C ARG A 259 5.17 29.03 -9.81
N ASN A 260 4.84 27.89 -10.40
CA ASN A 260 5.67 27.26 -11.42
C ASN A 260 5.83 28.14 -12.66
N ILE A 261 4.74 28.74 -13.15
CA ILE A 261 4.80 29.69 -14.28
C ILE A 261 5.66 30.91 -13.90
N ALA A 262 5.52 31.46 -12.69
CA ALA A 262 6.33 32.58 -12.23
C ALA A 262 7.85 32.24 -12.23
N VAL A 263 8.21 31.06 -11.74
CA VAL A 263 9.61 30.58 -11.76
C VAL A 263 10.12 30.42 -13.19
N ILE A 264 9.34 29.81 -14.09
CA ILE A 264 9.73 29.64 -15.51
C ILE A 264 9.84 31.00 -16.22
N ALA A 265 9.03 31.98 -15.84
CA ALA A 265 9.11 33.35 -16.33
C ALA A 265 10.36 34.11 -15.83
N GLY A 266 11.09 33.55 -14.86
CA GLY A 266 12.35 34.09 -14.34
C GLY A 266 12.27 34.73 -12.96
N ALA A 267 11.12 34.66 -12.27
CA ALA A 267 10.97 35.23 -10.93
C ALA A 267 11.86 34.49 -9.90
N LYS A 268 12.52 35.24 -9.01
CA LYS A 268 13.39 34.69 -7.96
C LYS A 268 13.01 35.20 -6.57
N GLY A 269 13.22 34.36 -5.56
CA GLY A 269 12.93 34.72 -4.17
C GLY A 269 11.47 35.16 -3.98
N GLU A 270 11.25 36.31 -3.35
CA GLU A 270 9.93 36.86 -3.04
C GLU A 270 9.10 37.21 -4.30
N GLN A 271 9.75 37.43 -5.45
CA GLN A 271 9.06 37.74 -6.71
C GLN A 271 8.14 36.59 -7.14
N VAL A 272 8.46 35.33 -6.81
CA VAL A 272 7.64 34.17 -7.17
C VAL A 272 6.25 34.26 -6.57
N ASP A 273 6.16 34.64 -5.29
CA ASP A 273 4.89 34.77 -4.58
C ASP A 273 4.09 35.97 -5.07
N ILE A 274 4.77 37.09 -5.35
CA ILE A 274 4.12 38.31 -5.87
C ILE A 274 3.53 38.07 -7.26
N VAL A 275 4.32 37.50 -8.19
CA VAL A 275 3.88 37.21 -9.56
C VAL A 275 2.76 36.16 -9.56
N ALA A 276 2.89 35.09 -8.78
CA ALA A 276 1.88 34.04 -8.69
C ALA A 276 0.55 34.55 -8.12
N LYS A 277 0.60 35.38 -7.06
CA LYS A 277 -0.59 35.98 -6.45
C LYS A 277 -1.32 36.90 -7.44
N LYS A 278 -0.59 37.78 -8.12
CA LYS A 278 -1.18 38.74 -9.06
C LYS A 278 -1.79 38.03 -10.29
N MET A 279 -1.15 37.00 -10.83
CA MET A 279 -1.75 36.15 -11.87
C MET A 279 -3.03 35.43 -11.41
N ALA A 280 -3.06 34.96 -10.17
CA ALA A 280 -4.22 34.26 -9.60
C ALA A 280 -5.41 35.21 -9.35
N GLU A 281 -5.14 36.42 -8.86
CA GLU A 281 -6.14 37.49 -8.67
C GLU A 281 -6.77 37.91 -10.01
N GLU A 282 -5.94 38.05 -11.04
CA GLU A 282 -6.38 38.40 -12.41
C GLU A 282 -7.01 37.21 -13.17
N LYS A 283 -6.99 36.00 -12.60
CA LYS A 283 -7.37 34.74 -13.27
C LYS A 283 -6.66 34.52 -14.61
N ASN A 284 -5.44 35.05 -14.78
CA ASN A 284 -4.65 34.98 -16.00
C ASN A 284 -3.29 34.32 -15.73
N VAL A 285 -3.33 33.00 -15.51
CA VAL A 285 -2.15 32.18 -15.22
C VAL A 285 -1.49 31.73 -16.53
N ARG A 286 -0.78 32.65 -17.19
CA ARG A 286 -0.08 32.44 -18.47
C ARG A 286 1.34 33.00 -18.43
N MET A 287 2.22 32.41 -19.24
CA MET A 287 3.64 32.79 -19.32
C MET A 287 3.85 34.26 -19.70
N GLU A 288 3.09 34.76 -20.67
CA GLU A 288 3.17 36.15 -21.13
C GLU A 288 2.84 37.11 -20.00
N ARG A 289 1.74 36.84 -19.27
CA ARG A 289 1.32 37.67 -18.15
C ARG A 289 2.32 37.63 -16.99
N ALA A 290 2.90 36.46 -16.71
CA ALA A 290 3.95 36.33 -15.71
C ALA A 290 5.16 37.24 -16.04
N LYS A 291 5.57 37.30 -17.32
CA LYS A 291 6.66 38.17 -17.77
C LYS A 291 6.30 39.66 -17.69
N GLU A 292 5.07 40.03 -18.04
CA GLU A 292 4.59 41.42 -17.89
C GLU A 292 4.58 41.87 -16.43
N ILE A 293 4.06 41.03 -15.52
CA ILE A 293 4.05 41.32 -14.09
C ILE A 293 5.48 41.43 -13.56
N LEU A 294 6.36 40.51 -13.95
CA LEU A 294 7.75 40.50 -13.51
C LEU A 294 8.55 41.68 -14.05
N ALA A 295 8.28 42.15 -15.28
CA ALA A 295 8.93 43.34 -15.85
C ALA A 295 8.48 44.65 -15.19
N GLY A 296 7.31 44.64 -14.52
CA GLY A 296 6.77 45.76 -13.77
C GLY A 296 7.05 45.73 -12.27
N LEU A 297 7.83 44.75 -11.79
CA LEU A 297 8.33 44.63 -10.41
C LEU A 297 9.77 45.12 -10.33
#